data_AF-A0A8H7Q1R0-F1
#
_entry.id   AF-A0A8H7Q1R0-F1
#
_cell.length_a   1.000
_cell.length_b   1.000
_cell.length_c   1.000
_cell.angle_alpha   90.00
_cell.angle_beta   90.00
_cell.angle_gamma   90.00
#
_symmetry.space_group_name_H-M   'P 1'
#
loop_
_entity.id
_entity.type
_entity.pdbx_description
1 polymer ?
#
loop_
_entity_poly.entity_id
_entity_poly.type
_entity_poly.pdbx_seq_one_letter_code
_entity_poly.pdbx_strand_id
1 'polypeptide(L)'
;MTSTFELKVNCVQNSNIAIHYLTSHPASLTDFPPFQPVPIEAVIPFAVIATFFTLTGSGLSAVKYYTNDKKPARYGLDYWESQMMERDRRLTGSIRGQSVCVNLVAPPEFSLN
;
A
#
# COMPACT_ATOMS: atom_id res chain seq x y z
N MET A 1 9.89 12.59 57.72
CA MET A 1 10.24 11.50 56.79
C MET A 1 9.08 10.50 56.74
N THR A 2 7.96 10.87 56.13
CA THR A 2 6.72 10.06 56.19
C THR A 2 5.84 10.31 54.96
N SER A 3 6.42 10.34 53.76
CA SER A 3 5.65 10.51 52.51
C SER A 3 6.02 9.52 51.41
N THR A 4 7.18 8.86 51.48
CA THR A 4 7.65 7.94 50.44
C THR A 4 7.23 6.48 50.66
N PHE A 5 6.79 6.10 51.87
CA PHE A 5 6.34 4.73 52.18
C PHE A 5 4.87 4.47 51.80
N GLU A 6 4.00 5.47 51.89
CA GLU A 6 2.55 5.35 51.58
C GLU A 6 2.28 5.16 50.07
N LEU A 7 3.06 5.81 49.19
CA LEU A 7 2.88 5.68 47.73
C LEU A 7 3.31 4.30 47.18
N LYS A 8 4.28 3.63 47.83
CA LYS A 8 4.75 2.30 47.42
C LYS A 8 3.76 1.19 47.78
N VAL A 9 3.10 1.29 48.94
CA VAL A 9 2.04 0.34 49.34
C VAL A 9 0.84 0.46 48.41
N ASN A 10 0.43 1.68 48.03
CA ASN A 10 -0.67 1.89 47.10
C ASN A 10 -0.38 1.34 45.69
N CYS A 11 0.85 1.47 45.18
CA CYS A 11 1.23 0.93 43.87
C CYS A 11 1.30 -0.61 43.86
N VAL A 12 1.83 -1.22 44.93
CA VAL A 12 1.94 -2.68 45.07
C VAL A 12 0.57 -3.33 45.35
N GLN A 13 -0.29 -2.68 46.15
CA GLN A 13 -1.62 -3.19 46.44
C GLN A 13 -2.54 -3.04 45.21
N ASN A 14 -2.44 -1.95 44.43
CA ASN A 14 -3.12 -1.83 43.14
C ASN A 14 -2.57 -2.79 42.08
N SER A 15 -1.27 -3.06 42.04
CA SER A 15 -0.71 -4.04 41.10
C SER A 15 -1.12 -5.46 41.45
N ASN A 16 -1.20 -5.81 42.74
CA ASN A 16 -1.66 -7.13 43.16
C ASN A 16 -3.15 -7.31 42.86
N ILE A 17 -3.98 -6.30 43.13
CA ILE A 17 -5.40 -6.30 42.77
C ILE A 17 -5.56 -6.41 41.24
N ALA A 18 -4.81 -5.65 40.44
CA ALA A 18 -4.84 -5.73 38.97
C ALA A 18 -4.35 -7.09 38.43
N ILE A 19 -3.31 -7.67 39.01
CA ILE A 19 -2.84 -9.01 38.64
C ILE A 19 -3.87 -10.07 39.05
N HIS A 20 -4.53 -9.94 40.21
CA HIS A 20 -5.63 -10.84 40.60
C HIS A 20 -6.86 -10.71 39.67
N TYR A 21 -7.15 -9.53 39.12
CA TYR A 21 -8.22 -9.36 38.11
C TYR A 21 -7.85 -9.97 36.75
N LEU A 22 -6.59 -9.86 36.31
CA LEU A 22 -6.09 -10.46 35.07
C LEU A 22 -5.88 -11.98 35.16
N THR A 23 -5.76 -12.54 36.37
CA THR A 23 -5.65 -14.01 36.60
C THR A 23 -7.00 -14.67 36.87
N SER A 24 -8.01 -13.92 37.32
CA SER A 24 -9.36 -14.46 37.62
C SER A 24 -10.28 -14.48 36.40
N HIS A 25 -9.90 -13.79 35.32
CA HIS A 25 -10.62 -13.81 34.05
C HIS A 25 -9.64 -14.16 32.93
N PRO A 26 -9.22 -15.43 32.80
CA PRO A 26 -8.60 -15.85 31.55
C PRO A 26 -9.68 -15.63 30.49
N ALA A 27 -9.45 -14.70 29.56
CA ALA A 27 -10.25 -14.61 28.34
C ALA A 27 -10.16 -15.99 27.68
N SER A 28 -11.18 -16.79 27.94
CA SER A 28 -11.26 -18.17 27.51
C SER A 28 -11.64 -18.14 26.04
N LEU A 29 -11.20 -19.12 25.26
CA LEU A 29 -11.54 -19.20 23.83
C LEU A 29 -13.07 -19.33 23.56
N THR A 30 -13.88 -19.37 24.63
CA THR A 30 -15.34 -19.39 24.64
C THR A 30 -15.99 -18.02 24.93
N ASP A 31 -15.22 -16.99 25.29
CA ASP A 31 -15.73 -15.62 25.52
C ASP A 31 -15.90 -14.80 24.24
N PHE A 32 -15.41 -15.31 23.10
CA PHE A 32 -15.77 -14.77 21.80
C PHE A 32 -17.15 -15.29 21.41
N PRO A 33 -18.11 -14.42 21.01
CA PRO A 33 -19.37 -14.90 20.47
C PRO A 33 -19.05 -15.85 19.31
N PRO A 34 -19.76 -16.99 19.20
CA PRO A 34 -19.52 -17.92 18.11
C PRO A 34 -19.59 -17.13 16.81
N PHE A 35 -18.59 -17.31 15.94
CA PHE A 35 -18.59 -16.69 14.62
C PHE A 35 -19.89 -17.13 13.93
N GLN A 36 -20.90 -16.26 13.92
CA GLN A 36 -22.14 -16.57 13.23
C GLN A 36 -21.80 -16.42 11.74
N PRO A 37 -21.78 -17.52 10.96
CA PRO A 37 -21.41 -17.43 9.56
C PRO A 37 -22.41 -16.52 8.86
N VAL A 38 -21.89 -15.51 8.15
CA VAL A 38 -22.72 -14.62 7.34
C VAL A 38 -23.43 -15.47 6.28
N PRO A 39 -24.73 -15.24 6.01
CA PRO A 39 -25.45 -15.97 4.97
C PRO A 39 -24.75 -15.79 3.61
N ILE A 40 -24.46 -16.91 2.95
CA ILE A 40 -23.72 -16.94 1.66
C ILE A 40 -24.46 -16.15 0.58
N GLU A 41 -25.79 -16.18 0.61
CA GLU A 41 -26.65 -15.45 -0.33
C GLU A 41 -26.40 -13.94 -0.34
N ALA A 42 -26.02 -13.36 0.81
CA ALA A 42 -25.66 -11.96 0.90
C ALA A 42 -24.25 -11.67 0.36
N VAL A 43 -23.36 -12.67 0.35
CA VAL A 43 -21.95 -12.52 -0.07
C VAL A 43 -21.78 -12.64 -1.58
N ILE A 44 -22.61 -13.46 -2.26
CA ILE A 44 -22.57 -13.63 -3.71
C ILE A 44 -22.62 -12.30 -4.49
N PRO A 45 -23.57 -11.37 -4.23
CA PRO A 45 -23.61 -10.11 -4.99
C PRO A 45 -22.35 -9.27 -4.76
N PHE A 46 -21.82 -9.22 -3.54
CA PHE A 46 -20.58 -8.49 -3.27
C PHE A 46 -19.36 -9.15 -3.92
N ALA A 47 -19.31 -10.48 -3.97
CA ALA A 47 -18.25 -11.22 -4.64
C ALA A 47 -18.25 -10.92 -6.14
N VAL A 48 -19.43 -10.96 -6.79
CA VAL A 48 -19.57 -10.65 -8.22
C VAL A 48 -19.12 -9.21 -8.51
N ILE A 49 -19.55 -8.25 -7.70
CA ILE A 49 -19.13 -6.85 -7.81
C ILE A 49 -17.60 -6.72 -7.67
N ALA A 50 -17.02 -7.34 -6.64
CA ALA A 50 -15.58 -7.33 -6.42
C ALA A 50 -14.81 -7.98 -7.57
N THR A 51 -15.32 -9.07 -8.14
CA THR A 51 -14.73 -9.72 -9.32
C THR A 51 -14.72 -8.77 -10.52
N PHE A 52 -15.83 -8.12 -10.85
CA PHE A 52 -15.84 -7.20 -11.99
C PHE A 52 -14.96 -5.96 -11.78
N PHE A 53 -14.90 -5.42 -10.55
CA PHE A 53 -14.00 -4.31 -10.24
C PHE A 53 -12.53 -4.71 -10.30
N THR A 54 -12.17 -5.89 -9.80
CA THR A 54 -10.78 -6.39 -9.85
C THR A 54 -10.36 -6.76 -11.27
N LEU A 55 -11.25 -7.38 -12.06
CA LEU A 55 -11.02 -7.66 -13.48
C LEU A 55 -10.79 -6.38 -14.27
N THR A 56 -11.63 -5.36 -14.07
CA THR A 56 -11.48 -4.07 -14.76
C THR A 56 -10.21 -3.33 -14.31
N GLY A 57 -9.96 -3.30 -13.00
CA GLY A 57 -8.77 -2.63 -12.43
C GLY A 57 -7.47 -3.27 -12.89
N SER A 58 -7.38 -4.60 -12.88
CA SER A 58 -6.22 -5.34 -13.38
C SER A 58 -6.08 -5.21 -14.90
N GLY A 59 -7.18 -5.29 -15.66
CA GLY A 59 -7.19 -5.10 -17.10
C GLY A 59 -6.65 -3.74 -17.53
N LEU A 60 -7.14 -2.65 -16.94
CA LEU A 60 -6.67 -1.30 -17.26
C LEU A 60 -5.20 -1.09 -16.83
N SER A 61 -4.80 -1.66 -15.70
CA SER A 61 -3.42 -1.58 -15.22
C SER A 61 -2.46 -2.32 -16.16
N ALA A 62 -2.86 -3.49 -16.66
CA ALA A 62 -2.08 -4.27 -17.61
C ALA A 62 -1.91 -3.53 -18.94
N VAL A 63 -2.99 -3.00 -19.52
CA VAL A 63 -2.92 -2.22 -20.77
C VAL A 63 -1.96 -1.04 -20.61
N LYS A 64 -2.10 -0.26 -19.52
CA LYS A 64 -1.19 0.86 -19.22
C LYS A 64 0.25 0.40 -19.13
N TYR A 65 0.53 -0.71 -18.46
CA TYR A 65 1.88 -1.24 -18.33
C TYR A 65 2.51 -1.59 -19.69
N TYR A 66 1.76 -2.26 -20.57
CA TYR A 66 2.26 -2.62 -21.90
C TYR A 66 2.45 -1.42 -22.82
N THR A 67 1.56 -0.42 -22.76
CA THR A 67 1.71 0.82 -23.55
C THR A 67 2.90 1.68 -23.12
N ASN A 68 3.37 1.52 -21.88
CA ASN A 68 4.49 2.29 -21.33
C ASN A 68 5.81 1.50 -21.39
N ASP A 69 6.03 0.72 -22.45
CA ASP A 69 7.25 -0.08 -22.64
C ASP A 69 7.58 -0.99 -21.44
N LYS A 70 6.55 -1.54 -20.79
CA LYS A 70 6.66 -2.36 -19.57
C LYS A 70 7.25 -1.60 -18.37
N LYS A 71 7.02 -0.29 -18.34
CA LYS A 71 7.35 0.57 -17.19
C LYS A 71 6.07 1.04 -16.50
N PRO A 72 6.11 1.25 -15.17
CA PRO A 72 4.96 1.78 -14.45
C PRO A 72 4.59 3.19 -14.96
N ALA A 73 3.31 3.51 -14.95
CA ALA A 73 2.83 4.85 -15.26
C ALA A 73 3.33 5.85 -14.20
N ARG A 74 3.71 7.06 -14.64
CA ARG A 74 4.12 8.15 -13.75
C ARG A 74 2.91 9.04 -13.47
N TYR A 75 2.78 9.49 -12.23
CA TYR A 75 1.69 10.33 -11.76
C TYR A 75 2.26 11.63 -11.20
N GLY A 76 1.51 12.74 -11.27
CA GLY A 76 1.96 14.03 -10.72
C GLY A 76 3.10 14.69 -11.49
N LEU A 77 3.10 14.57 -12.83
CA LEU A 77 4.12 15.16 -13.70
C LEU A 77 4.15 16.69 -13.57
N ASP A 78 5.32 17.24 -13.26
CA ASP A 78 5.54 18.68 -13.31
C ASP A 78 5.93 19.14 -14.74
N TYR A 79 6.10 20.45 -14.91
CA TYR A 79 6.45 21.01 -16.22
C TYR A 79 7.82 20.55 -16.70
N TRP A 80 8.78 20.42 -15.78
CA TRP A 80 10.12 19.96 -16.09
C TRP A 80 10.14 18.49 -16.52
N GLU A 81 9.45 17.61 -15.81
CA GLU A 81 9.31 16.19 -16.15
C GLU A 81 8.64 16.01 -17.51
N SER A 82 7.64 16.85 -17.83
CA SER A 82 6.99 16.84 -19.14
C SER A 82 7.95 17.20 -20.27
N GLN A 83 8.78 18.24 -20.07
CA GLN A 83 9.86 18.62 -21.00
C GLN A 83 10.90 17.51 -21.14
N MET A 84 11.28 16.88 -20.02
CA MET A 84 12.29 15.82 -20.00
C MET A 84 11.80 14.55 -20.70
N MET A 85 10.51 14.21 -20.56
CA MET A 85 9.90 13.08 -21.27
C MET A 85 9.86 13.31 -22.78
N GLU A 86 9.57 14.53 -23.22
CA GLU A 86 9.59 14.89 -24.64
C GLU A 86 11.02 14.82 -25.20
N ARG A 87 12.00 15.30 -24.44
CA ARG A 87 13.43 15.14 -24.78
C ARG A 87 13.83 13.67 -24.90
N ASP A 88 13.45 12.82 -23.94
CA ASP A 88 13.75 11.38 -23.96
C ASP A 88 13.13 10.68 -25.17
N ARG A 89 11.91 11.08 -25.53
CA ARG A 89 11.22 10.60 -26.73
C ARG A 89 11.97 10.93 -28.01
N ARG A 90 12.50 12.15 -28.13
CA ARG A 90 13.32 12.57 -29.28
C ARG A 90 14.65 11.84 -29.34
N LEU A 91 15.23 11.49 -28.19
CA LEU A 91 16.52 10.79 -28.12
C LEU A 91 16.40 9.29 -28.40
N THR A 92 15.28 8.67 -28.03
CA THR A 92 15.12 7.20 -28.09
C THR A 92 14.09 6.71 -29.09
N GLY A 93 13.23 7.60 -29.62
CA GLY A 93 12.11 7.26 -30.50
C GLY A 93 10.98 6.48 -29.82
N SER A 94 11.12 6.15 -28.53
CA SER A 94 10.17 5.37 -27.73
C SER A 94 9.53 6.28 -26.68
N ILE A 95 8.29 5.96 -26.28
CA ILE A 95 7.53 6.77 -25.33
C ILE A 95 8.19 6.76 -23.94
N ARG A 96 8.81 5.64 -23.55
CA ARG A 96 9.46 5.47 -22.24
C ARG A 96 10.87 4.87 -22.32
N GLY A 97 11.49 4.91 -23.49
CA GLY A 97 12.86 4.49 -23.73
C GLY A 97 13.85 5.30 -22.88
N GLN A 98 14.89 4.65 -22.37
CA GLN A 98 15.95 5.36 -21.65
C GLN A 98 17.31 4.94 -22.22
N SER A 99 18.05 5.90 -22.75
CA SER A 99 19.42 5.71 -23.24
C SER A 99 20.38 5.77 -22.05
N VAL A 100 20.52 4.66 -21.32
CA VAL A 100 21.36 4.64 -20.11
C VAL A 100 22.85 4.51 -20.44
N CYS A 101 23.23 3.73 -21.47
CA CYS A 101 24.65 3.45 -21.77
C CYS A 101 24.98 3.05 -23.24
N VAL A 102 24.03 3.05 -24.17
CA VAL A 102 24.28 2.48 -25.52
C VAL A 102 24.98 3.45 -26.47
N ASN A 103 24.72 4.76 -26.34
CA ASN A 103 25.28 5.79 -27.22
C ASN A 103 25.84 6.95 -26.38
N LEU A 104 27.13 7.26 -26.51
CA LEU A 104 27.75 8.44 -25.88
C LEU A 104 27.42 9.74 -26.63
N VAL A 105 27.04 9.63 -27.90
CA VAL A 105 26.73 10.75 -28.78
C VAL A 105 25.26 10.65 -29.15
N ALA A 106 24.55 11.78 -29.06
CA ALA A 106 23.15 11.86 -29.47
C ALA A 106 23.02 11.55 -30.97
N PRO A 107 21.92 10.92 -31.39
CA PRO A 107 21.74 10.61 -32.80
C PRO A 107 21.59 11.92 -33.62
N PRO A 108 22.09 11.97 -34.86
CA PRO A 108 22.16 13.21 -35.65
C PRO A 108 20.78 13.83 -35.89
N GLU A 109 19.73 13.02 -36.01
CA GLU A 109 18.34 13.46 -36.15
C GLU A 109 17.81 14.26 -34.95
N PHE A 110 18.44 14.16 -33.78
CA PHE A 110 18.07 14.96 -32.61
C PHE A 110 18.31 16.45 -32.83
N SER A 111 19.28 16.83 -33.67
CA SER A 111 19.59 18.23 -33.97
C SER A 111 18.59 18.89 -34.92
N LEU A 112 17.73 18.11 -35.58
CA LEU A 112 16.84 18.56 -36.65
C LEU A 112 15.36 18.68 -36.22
N ASN A 113 14.99 18.27 -35.00
CA ASN A 113 13.60 18.10 -34.51
C ASN A 113 13.23 18.92 -33.27
#